data_AF-A0A9P0M2I4-F1
#
_entry.id   AF-A0A9P0M2I4-F1
#
_cell.length_a   1.000
_cell.length_b   1.000
_cell.length_c   1.000
_cell.angle_alpha   90.00
_cell.angle_beta   90.00
_cell.angle_gamma   90.00
#
_symmetry.space_group_name_H-M   'P 1'
#
loop_
_entity.id
_entity.type
_entity.pdbx_description
1 polymer ?
#
loop_
_entity_poly.entity_id
_entity_poly.type
_entity_poly.pdbx_seq_one_letter_code
_entity_poly.pdbx_strand_id
1 'polypeptide(L)'
;MEYKKNIDLCCSNLASSKVADRKKYSEKLSTILDDHDVIETLNDGIFKWENLVYAVQEYLKKEAEKNAEDIKKKGTSVIPPRPDIFLKVIKLAVAQGNINISHLVGYFIGCLKDNRMKRCYEDTFLHLTENCILNKAECREKLKQYDWIELYKCLKLLHREKSNNSLVDNCLTLTIKWGPSNGFPFKVLREEFDFITEFCQRCNTNLQRRIKENIVTVAVEFTKAVCIYRELTNIIKVVSLMHKNFL
;
A
#
# COMPACT_ATOMS: atom_id res chain seq x y z
N MET A 1 -22.27 19.62 16.23
CA MET A 1 -23.29 19.35 15.18
C MET A 1 -22.97 20.00 13.83
N GLU A 2 -22.37 21.19 13.81
CA GLU A 2 -22.02 21.91 12.57
C GLU A 2 -20.91 21.22 11.76
N TYR A 3 -19.86 20.72 12.42
CA TYR A 3 -18.78 19.96 11.75
C TYR A 3 -19.30 18.74 10.99
N LYS A 4 -20.20 17.96 11.58
CA LYS A 4 -20.82 16.80 10.93
C LYS A 4 -21.52 17.19 9.63
N LYS A 5 -22.36 18.23 9.65
CA LYS A 5 -23.05 18.72 8.44
C LYS A 5 -22.05 19.17 7.37
N ASN A 6 -20.98 19.85 7.77
CA ASN A 6 -19.93 20.30 6.85
C ASN A 6 -19.17 19.11 6.22
N ILE A 7 -18.82 18.10 7.01
CA ILE A 7 -18.17 16.87 6.52
C ILE A 7 -19.11 16.10 5.59
N ASP A 8 -20.37 15.87 5.98
CA ASP A 8 -21.38 15.19 5.16
C ASP A 8 -21.56 15.88 3.80
N LEU A 9 -21.61 17.21 3.81
CA LEU A 9 -21.70 18.02 2.59
C LEU A 9 -20.45 17.83 1.72
N CYS A 10 -19.25 17.86 2.30
CA CYS A 10 -18.02 17.63 1.55
C CYS A 10 -17.99 16.22 0.94
N CYS A 11 -18.25 15.18 1.75
CA CYS A 11 -18.28 13.79 1.33
C CYS A 11 -19.27 13.53 0.19
N SER A 12 -20.45 14.14 0.25
CA SER A 12 -21.47 14.00 -0.80
C SER A 12 -21.04 14.65 -2.12
N ASN A 13 -20.33 15.78 -2.06
CA ASN A 13 -19.84 16.48 -3.26
C ASN A 13 -18.53 15.92 -3.82
N LEU A 14 -17.77 15.15 -3.03
CA LEU A 14 -16.60 14.42 -3.49
C LEU A 14 -16.93 13.37 -4.58
N ALA A 15 -18.15 12.84 -4.57
CA ALA A 15 -18.65 11.94 -5.61
C ALA A 15 -19.37 12.67 -6.78
N SER A 16 -19.41 14.01 -6.78
CA SER A 16 -20.09 14.80 -7.82
C SER A 16 -19.54 14.49 -9.21
N SER A 17 -20.40 14.54 -10.24
CA SER A 17 -19.96 14.44 -11.64
C SER A 17 -19.18 15.68 -12.09
N LYS A 18 -19.34 16.82 -11.40
CA LYS A 18 -18.67 18.09 -11.72
C LYS A 18 -17.28 18.15 -11.09
N VAL A 19 -16.24 18.26 -11.93
CA VAL A 19 -14.84 18.38 -11.49
C VAL A 19 -14.62 19.58 -10.55
N ALA A 20 -15.26 20.72 -10.86
CA ALA A 20 -15.15 21.94 -10.05
C ALA A 20 -15.68 21.74 -8.62
N ASP A 21 -16.79 21.01 -8.46
CA ASP A 21 -17.33 20.69 -7.14
C ASP A 21 -16.37 19.78 -6.39
N ARG A 22 -15.94 18.67 -7.01
CA ARG A 22 -15.00 17.73 -6.38
C ARG A 22 -13.74 18.43 -5.87
N LYS A 23 -13.17 19.34 -6.68
CA LYS A 23 -12.00 20.15 -6.29
C LYS A 23 -12.31 21.10 -5.12
N LYS A 24 -13.39 21.87 -5.20
CA LYS A 24 -13.78 22.81 -4.14
C LYS A 24 -13.99 22.10 -2.80
N TYR A 25 -14.67 20.96 -2.81
CA TYR A 25 -15.02 20.24 -1.59
C TYR A 25 -13.87 19.36 -1.07
N SER A 26 -12.93 18.92 -1.92
CA SER A 26 -11.70 18.28 -1.45
C SER A 26 -10.78 19.27 -0.72
N GLU A 27 -10.64 20.49 -1.25
CA GLU A 27 -9.90 21.58 -0.61
C GLU A 27 -10.57 21.98 0.72
N LYS A 28 -11.90 22.19 0.71
CA LYS A 28 -12.66 22.50 1.94
C LYS A 28 -12.52 21.39 2.98
N LEU A 29 -12.63 20.12 2.58
CA LEU A 29 -12.46 19.01 3.50
C LEU A 29 -11.04 18.94 4.06
N SER A 30 -10.03 19.22 3.24
CA SER A 30 -8.64 19.31 3.70
C SER A 30 -8.52 20.31 4.83
N THR A 31 -9.02 21.53 4.65
CA THR A 31 -8.97 22.57 5.69
C THR A 31 -9.74 22.19 6.95
N ILE A 32 -10.91 21.55 6.81
CA ILE A 32 -11.69 21.07 7.97
C ILE A 32 -10.88 20.05 8.79
N LEU A 33 -10.12 19.17 8.14
CA LEU A 33 -9.31 18.15 8.80
C LEU A 33 -7.99 18.68 9.39
N ASP A 34 -7.71 19.98 9.28
CA ASP A 34 -6.63 20.63 10.03
C ASP A 34 -7.07 21.03 11.46
N ASP A 35 -8.38 21.03 11.73
CA ASP A 35 -8.94 21.36 13.03
C ASP A 35 -8.93 20.14 13.97
N HIS A 36 -8.33 20.27 15.15
CA HIS A 36 -8.22 19.19 16.13
C HIS A 36 -9.60 18.75 16.66
N ASP A 37 -10.52 19.69 16.87
CA ASP A 37 -11.86 19.39 17.42
C ASP A 37 -12.66 18.48 16.47
N VAL A 38 -12.36 18.58 15.16
CA VAL A 38 -12.93 17.71 14.14
C VAL A 38 -12.40 16.29 14.26
N ILE A 39 -11.10 16.12 14.52
CA ILE A 39 -10.47 14.81 14.70
C ILE A 39 -11.05 14.11 15.94
N GLU A 40 -11.26 14.84 17.03
CA GLU A 40 -11.94 14.31 18.23
C GLU A 40 -13.37 13.86 17.91
N THR A 41 -14.14 14.70 17.21
CA THR A 41 -15.50 14.34 16.78
C THR A 41 -15.55 13.06 15.94
N LEU A 42 -14.53 12.81 15.10
CA LEU A 42 -14.39 11.58 14.31
C LEU A 42 -14.06 10.37 15.19
N ASN A 43 -13.22 10.55 16.20
CA ASN A 43 -12.83 9.50 17.13
C ASN A 43 -13.95 9.12 18.12
N ASP A 44 -14.79 10.08 18.49
CA ASP A 44 -15.97 9.87 19.35
C ASP A 44 -17.11 9.12 18.64
N GLY A 45 -16.94 8.80 17.35
CA GLY A 45 -17.91 8.02 16.58
C GLY A 45 -19.16 8.80 16.12
N ILE A 46 -19.22 10.11 16.39
CA ILE A 46 -20.29 11.01 15.91
C ILE A 46 -20.35 11.01 14.37
N PHE A 47 -19.17 10.92 13.75
CA PHE A 47 -18.98 10.62 12.34
C PHE A 47 -17.89 9.54 12.20
N LYS A 48 -18.15 8.50 11.41
CA LYS A 48 -17.26 7.34 11.29
C LYS A 48 -16.15 7.58 10.27
N TRP A 49 -14.91 7.25 10.62
CA TRP A 49 -13.76 7.29 9.72
C TRP A 49 -13.99 6.51 8.43
N GLU A 50 -14.72 5.39 8.47
CA GLU A 50 -15.03 4.58 7.29
C GLU A 50 -15.84 5.34 6.25
N ASN A 51 -16.75 6.23 6.67
CA ASN A 51 -17.52 7.04 5.75
C ASN A 51 -16.63 8.07 5.04
N LEU A 52 -15.67 8.64 5.77
CA LEU A 52 -14.70 9.59 5.22
C LEU A 52 -13.79 8.89 4.20
N VAL A 53 -13.25 7.74 4.59
CA VAL A 53 -12.39 6.89 3.75
C VAL A 53 -13.14 6.50 2.48
N TYR A 54 -14.37 6.03 2.59
CA TYR A 54 -15.19 5.67 1.43
C TYR A 54 -15.41 6.86 0.48
N ALA A 55 -15.73 8.04 1.02
CA ALA A 55 -15.93 9.24 0.20
C ALA A 55 -14.66 9.64 -0.57
N VAL A 56 -13.48 9.59 0.04
CA VAL A 56 -12.22 9.90 -0.67
C VAL A 56 -11.79 8.80 -1.65
N GLN A 57 -12.18 7.54 -1.42
CA GLN A 57 -11.97 6.44 -2.36
C GLN A 57 -12.82 6.62 -3.63
N GLU A 58 -14.09 7.00 -3.49
CA GLU A 58 -14.97 7.29 -4.63
C GLU A 58 -14.53 8.55 -5.38
N TYR A 59 -14.09 9.59 -4.67
CA TYR A 59 -13.45 10.76 -5.29
C TYR A 59 -12.26 10.35 -6.16
N LEU A 60 -11.34 9.54 -5.63
CA LEU A 60 -10.15 9.13 -6.36
C LEU A 60 -10.50 8.34 -7.62
N LYS A 61 -11.52 7.47 -7.53
CA LYS A 61 -12.06 6.72 -8.66
C LYS A 61 -12.64 7.65 -9.73
N LYS A 62 -13.41 8.67 -9.34
CA LYS A 62 -13.96 9.68 -10.27
C LYS A 62 -12.87 10.48 -10.97
N GLU A 63 -11.81 10.83 -10.26
CA GLU A 63 -10.66 11.51 -10.87
C GLU A 63 -9.93 10.61 -11.88
N ALA A 64 -9.75 9.32 -11.58
CA ALA A 64 -9.18 8.36 -12.54
C ALA A 64 -10.06 8.15 -13.77
N GLU A 65 -11.39 8.04 -13.59
CA GLU A 65 -12.36 7.96 -14.68
C GLU A 65 -12.27 9.17 -15.59
N LYS A 66 -12.25 10.37 -15.01
CA LYS A 66 -12.13 11.63 -15.74
C LYS A 66 -10.80 11.73 -16.49
N ASN A 67 -9.69 11.37 -15.85
CA ASN A 67 -8.38 11.36 -16.48
C ASN A 67 -8.37 10.43 -17.70
N ALA A 68 -8.90 9.21 -17.56
CA ALA A 68 -9.01 8.24 -18.65
C ALA A 68 -9.85 8.76 -19.83
N GLU A 69 -10.97 9.46 -19.56
CA GLU A 69 -11.76 10.12 -20.60
C GLU A 69 -10.99 11.22 -21.32
N ASP A 70 -10.26 12.06 -20.57
CA ASP A 70 -9.51 13.17 -21.13
C ASP A 70 -8.36 12.68 -22.03
N ILE A 71 -7.68 11.59 -21.64
CA ILE A 71 -6.67 10.93 -22.48
C ILE A 71 -7.29 10.43 -23.78
N LYS A 72 -8.46 9.78 -23.72
CA LYS A 72 -9.16 9.29 -24.92
C LYS A 72 -9.55 10.41 -25.87
N LYS A 73 -9.98 11.56 -25.34
CA LYS A 73 -10.43 12.71 -26.15
C LYS A 73 -9.27 13.54 -26.71
N LYS A 74 -8.21 13.75 -25.92
CA LYS A 74 -7.12 14.68 -26.26
C LYS A 74 -5.87 13.99 -26.82
N GLY A 75 -5.78 12.67 -26.73
CA GLY A 75 -4.64 11.88 -27.23
C GLY A 75 -3.33 12.08 -26.46
N THR A 76 -3.28 12.98 -25.49
CA THR A 76 -2.09 13.32 -24.71
C THR A 76 -2.21 12.84 -23.26
N SER A 77 -1.07 12.52 -22.65
CA SER A 77 -0.99 12.13 -21.24
C SER A 77 -1.29 13.34 -20.35
N VAL A 78 -2.50 13.41 -19.81
CA VAL A 78 -2.86 14.40 -18.80
C VAL A 78 -2.34 13.90 -17.45
N ILE A 79 -1.53 14.71 -16.77
CA ILE A 79 -1.05 14.41 -15.42
C ILE A 79 -2.28 14.27 -14.52
N PRO A 80 -2.45 13.13 -13.81
CA PRO A 80 -3.56 12.96 -12.90
C PRO A 80 -3.48 13.99 -11.77
N PRO A 81 -4.64 14.47 -11.26
CA PRO A 81 -4.66 15.40 -10.14
C PRO A 81 -4.05 14.75 -8.90
N ARG A 82 -3.37 15.55 -8.07
CA ARG A 82 -2.73 15.03 -6.85
C ARG A 82 -3.79 14.49 -5.88
N PRO A 83 -3.60 13.29 -5.32
CA PRO A 83 -4.58 12.68 -4.41
C PRO A 83 -4.40 13.18 -2.96
N ASP A 84 -4.18 14.48 -2.77
CA ASP A 84 -3.73 15.05 -1.49
C ASP A 84 -4.73 14.79 -0.35
N ILE A 85 -6.03 14.99 -0.61
CA ILE A 85 -7.08 14.72 0.38
C ILE A 85 -7.16 13.23 0.73
N PHE A 86 -6.95 12.35 -0.25
CA PHE A 86 -6.97 10.91 -0.03
C PHE A 86 -5.78 10.50 0.86
N LEU A 87 -4.57 10.97 0.54
CA LEU A 87 -3.38 10.75 1.37
C LEU A 87 -3.58 11.24 2.80
N LYS A 88 -4.15 12.44 2.98
CA LYS A 88 -4.40 13.03 4.30
C LYS A 88 -5.38 12.20 5.11
N VAL A 89 -6.54 11.87 4.54
CA VAL A 89 -7.57 11.07 5.22
C VAL A 89 -7.03 9.70 5.61
N ILE A 90 -6.34 8.98 4.71
CA ILE A 90 -5.78 7.67 5.05
C ILE A 90 -4.74 7.78 6.17
N LYS A 91 -3.81 8.73 6.10
CA LYS A 91 -2.78 8.89 7.14
C LYS A 91 -3.38 9.18 8.51
N LEU A 92 -4.36 10.08 8.56
CA LEU A 92 -5.06 10.41 9.80
C LEU A 92 -5.84 9.19 10.32
N ALA A 93 -6.64 8.55 9.48
CA ALA A 93 -7.48 7.43 9.89
C ALA A 93 -6.65 6.23 10.40
N VAL A 94 -5.51 5.95 9.76
CA VAL A 94 -4.55 4.95 10.23
C VAL A 94 -3.92 5.36 11.56
N ALA A 95 -3.50 6.62 11.71
CA ALA A 95 -2.89 7.11 12.94
C ALA A 95 -3.84 7.06 14.15
N GLN A 96 -5.14 7.30 13.94
CA GLN A 96 -6.14 7.19 14.99
C GLN A 96 -6.56 5.74 15.30
N GLY A 97 -6.13 4.76 14.51
CA GLY A 97 -6.41 3.33 14.73
C GLY A 97 -7.87 2.91 14.47
N ASN A 98 -8.74 3.84 14.07
CA ASN A 98 -10.19 3.69 13.93
C ASN A 98 -10.62 3.24 12.53
N ILE A 99 -9.83 2.39 11.87
CA ILE A 99 -10.19 1.82 10.57
C ILE A 99 -9.87 0.34 10.46
N ASN A 100 -10.63 -0.34 9.60
CA ASN A 100 -10.37 -1.72 9.21
C ASN A 100 -9.21 -1.79 8.21
N ILE A 101 -8.03 -2.18 8.70
CA ILE A 101 -6.80 -2.29 7.92
C ILE A 101 -6.90 -3.36 6.81
N SER A 102 -7.54 -4.50 7.08
CA SER A 102 -7.75 -5.56 6.07
C SER A 102 -8.58 -5.02 4.88
N HIS A 103 -9.66 -4.29 5.16
CA HIS A 103 -10.46 -3.67 4.10
C HIS A 103 -9.66 -2.63 3.30
N LEU A 104 -8.86 -1.79 3.98
CA LEU A 104 -8.03 -0.79 3.32
C LEU A 104 -6.97 -1.44 2.40
N VAL A 105 -6.32 -2.51 2.84
CA VAL A 105 -5.37 -3.27 2.00
C VAL A 105 -6.08 -3.92 0.82
N GLY A 106 -7.26 -4.50 1.02
CA GLY A 106 -8.10 -5.01 -0.07
C GLY A 106 -8.41 -3.95 -1.12
N TYR A 107 -8.72 -2.72 -0.70
CA TYR A 107 -8.94 -1.59 -1.61
C TYR A 107 -7.67 -1.22 -2.38
N PHE A 108 -6.50 -1.12 -1.73
CA PHE A 108 -5.23 -0.84 -2.42
C PHE A 108 -4.89 -1.90 -3.47
N ILE A 109 -5.03 -3.18 -3.12
CA ILE A 109 -4.82 -4.30 -4.05
C ILE A 109 -5.79 -4.21 -5.23
N GLY A 110 -7.07 -3.93 -4.97
CA GLY A 110 -8.07 -3.73 -6.02
C GLY A 110 -7.69 -2.60 -6.97
N CYS A 111 -7.19 -1.48 -6.44
CA CYS A 111 -6.75 -0.35 -7.25
C CYS A 111 -5.46 -0.63 -8.05
N LEU A 112 -4.54 -1.41 -7.50
CA LEU A 112 -3.34 -1.84 -8.22
C LEU A 112 -3.66 -2.87 -9.32
N LYS A 113 -4.77 -3.61 -9.20
CA LYS A 113 -5.28 -4.51 -10.25
C LYS A 113 -6.13 -3.78 -11.31
N ASP A 114 -6.78 -2.67 -10.98
CA ASP A 114 -7.51 -1.84 -11.95
C ASP A 114 -6.54 -0.98 -12.79
N ASN A 115 -6.57 -1.16 -14.10
CA ASN A 115 -5.65 -0.46 -15.01
C ASN A 115 -5.77 1.07 -14.99
N ARG A 116 -6.96 1.63 -14.75
CA ARG A 116 -7.17 3.09 -14.71
C ARG A 116 -6.61 3.66 -13.42
N MET A 117 -6.92 3.01 -12.30
CA MET A 117 -6.42 3.40 -10.97
C MET A 117 -4.90 3.25 -10.89
N LYS A 118 -4.36 2.09 -11.32
CA LYS A 118 -2.93 1.83 -11.40
C LYS A 118 -2.21 2.91 -12.21
N ARG A 119 -2.70 3.22 -13.42
CA ARG A 119 -2.10 4.26 -14.27
C ARG A 119 -2.03 5.64 -13.60
N CYS A 120 -3.03 6.00 -12.79
CA CYS A 120 -3.08 7.32 -12.18
C CYS A 120 -2.31 7.40 -10.85
N TYR A 121 -2.37 6.34 -10.04
CA TYR A 121 -2.09 6.43 -8.61
C TYR A 121 -1.29 5.24 -8.06
N GLU A 122 -0.64 4.43 -8.90
CA GLU A 122 0.20 3.30 -8.45
C GLU A 122 1.16 3.69 -7.32
N ASP A 123 1.98 4.73 -7.54
CA ASP A 123 2.96 5.19 -6.55
C ASP A 123 2.27 5.63 -5.24
N THR A 124 1.08 6.23 -5.33
CA THR A 124 0.29 6.63 -4.15
C THR A 124 -0.10 5.42 -3.32
N PHE A 125 -0.62 4.36 -3.95
CA PHE A 125 -1.02 3.14 -3.26
C PHE A 125 0.17 2.38 -2.69
N LEU A 126 1.28 2.31 -3.42
CA LEU A 126 2.50 1.68 -2.94
C LEU A 126 3.11 2.46 -1.76
N HIS A 127 3.14 3.80 -1.82
CA HIS A 127 3.62 4.61 -0.70
C HIS A 127 2.76 4.47 0.55
N LEU A 128 1.43 4.41 0.41
CA LEU A 128 0.54 4.14 1.55
C LEU A 128 0.73 2.73 2.09
N THR A 129 0.90 1.74 1.21
CA THR A 129 1.18 0.36 1.61
C THR A 129 2.49 0.27 2.41
N GLU A 130 3.56 0.88 1.93
CA GLU A 130 4.84 0.94 2.63
C GLU A 130 4.72 1.65 3.99
N ASN A 131 4.22 2.88 3.99
CA ASN A 131 4.37 3.78 5.14
C ASN A 131 3.23 3.70 6.15
N CYS A 132 2.01 3.38 5.72
CA CYS A 132 0.86 3.29 6.60
C CYS A 132 0.55 1.86 7.02
N ILE A 133 1.01 0.84 6.27
CA ILE A 133 0.70 -0.56 6.58
C ILE A 133 1.96 -1.32 6.98
N LEU A 134 2.92 -1.47 6.07
CA LEU A 134 4.06 -2.37 6.24
C LEU A 134 5.09 -1.86 7.26
N ASN A 135 5.28 -0.55 7.39
CA ASN A 135 6.18 0.04 8.39
C ASN A 135 5.55 0.16 9.79
N LYS A 136 4.23 -0.03 9.96
CA LYS A 136 3.54 0.13 11.24
C LYS A 136 3.15 -1.21 11.87
N ALA A 137 3.69 -1.52 13.06
CA ALA A 137 3.42 -2.79 13.75
C ALA A 137 1.94 -3.01 14.01
N GLU A 138 1.27 -2.01 14.57
CA GLU A 138 -0.17 -1.99 14.86
C GLU A 138 -1.07 -2.27 13.64
N CYS A 139 -0.59 -1.98 12.43
CA CYS A 139 -1.32 -2.26 11.19
C CYS A 139 -1.05 -3.67 10.70
N ARG A 140 0.20 -4.14 10.79
CA ARG A 140 0.59 -5.51 10.39
C ARG A 140 -0.15 -6.56 11.20
N GLU A 141 -0.31 -6.34 12.51
CA GLU A 141 -1.02 -7.26 13.42
C GLU A 141 -2.52 -7.36 13.11
N LYS A 142 -3.10 -6.37 12.44
CA LYS A 142 -4.51 -6.36 12.02
C LYS A 142 -4.76 -7.09 10.70
N LEU A 143 -3.71 -7.50 9.97
CA LEU A 143 -3.84 -8.23 8.71
C LEU A 143 -4.09 -9.71 8.96
N LYS A 144 -5.00 -10.29 8.19
CA LYS A 144 -5.27 -11.73 8.18
C LYS A 144 -4.37 -12.43 7.18
N GLN A 145 -4.27 -13.75 7.33
CA GLN A 145 -3.52 -14.62 6.43
C GLN A 145 -3.82 -14.35 4.93
N TYR A 146 -5.10 -14.18 4.58
CA TYR A 146 -5.52 -13.91 3.21
C TYR A 146 -5.01 -12.57 2.68
N ASP A 147 -5.01 -11.52 3.52
CA ASP A 147 -4.55 -10.18 3.13
C ASP A 147 -3.07 -10.21 2.75
N TRP A 148 -2.25 -10.92 3.53
CA TRP A 148 -0.83 -11.11 3.26
C TRP A 148 -0.57 -11.85 1.95
N ILE A 149 -1.32 -12.93 1.71
CA ILE A 149 -1.18 -13.72 0.48
C ILE A 149 -1.52 -12.88 -0.75
N GLU A 150 -2.65 -12.16 -0.71
CA GLU A 150 -3.06 -11.31 -1.83
C GLU A 150 -2.11 -10.13 -2.05
N LEU A 151 -1.62 -9.52 -0.98
CA LEU A 151 -0.63 -8.44 -1.05
C LEU A 151 0.67 -8.94 -1.70
N TYR A 152 1.20 -10.08 -1.22
CA TYR A 152 2.40 -10.70 -1.79
C TYR A 152 2.22 -11.00 -3.29
N LYS A 153 1.11 -11.65 -3.68
CA LYS A 153 0.84 -11.98 -5.08
C LYS A 153 0.75 -10.72 -5.95
N CYS A 154 0.08 -9.68 -5.46
CA CYS A 154 -0.05 -8.41 -6.17
C CYS A 154 1.32 -7.75 -6.40
N LEU A 155 2.14 -7.66 -5.36
CA LEU A 155 3.48 -7.07 -5.44
C LEU A 155 4.44 -7.89 -6.31
N LYS A 156 4.38 -9.22 -6.24
CA LYS A 156 5.15 -10.12 -7.12
C LYS A 156 4.79 -9.90 -8.59
N LEU A 157 3.51 -9.74 -8.92
CA LEU A 157 3.08 -9.43 -10.29
C LEU A 157 3.59 -8.07 -10.73
N LEU A 158 3.47 -7.03 -9.90
CA LEU A 158 3.99 -5.70 -10.20
C LEU A 158 5.52 -5.70 -10.40
N HIS A 159 6.26 -6.46 -9.59
CA HIS A 159 7.71 -6.60 -9.75
C HIS A 159 8.07 -7.23 -11.10
N ARG A 160 7.29 -8.22 -11.57
CA ARG A 160 7.48 -8.82 -12.89
C ARG A 160 7.15 -7.86 -14.03
N GLU A 161 6.13 -7.01 -13.86
CA GLU A 161 5.78 -5.97 -14.82
C GLU A 161 6.83 -4.84 -14.89
N LYS A 162 7.45 -4.52 -13.74
CA LYS A 162 8.34 -3.35 -13.56
C LYS A 162 9.57 -3.73 -12.75
N SER A 163 10.48 -4.50 -13.35
CA SER A 163 11.62 -5.16 -12.69
C SER A 163 12.70 -4.25 -12.07
N ASN A 164 12.48 -2.92 -12.01
CA ASN A 164 13.39 -1.95 -11.39
C ASN A 164 12.64 -0.84 -10.62
N ASN A 165 11.39 -1.07 -10.21
CA ASN A 165 10.66 -0.10 -9.38
C ASN A 165 11.00 -0.30 -7.90
N SER A 166 11.85 0.58 -7.36
CA SER A 166 12.31 0.52 -5.97
C SER A 166 11.18 0.54 -4.93
N LEU A 167 10.05 1.17 -5.25
CA LEU A 167 8.92 1.23 -4.33
C LEU A 167 8.15 -0.10 -4.28
N VAL A 168 8.03 -0.78 -5.42
CA VAL A 168 7.49 -2.15 -5.48
C VAL A 168 8.42 -3.10 -4.74
N ASP A 169 9.73 -2.99 -4.98
CA ASP A 169 10.75 -3.84 -4.34
C ASP A 169 10.77 -3.64 -2.82
N ASN A 170 10.61 -2.39 -2.34
CA ASN A 170 10.47 -2.08 -0.92
C ASN A 170 9.24 -2.75 -0.32
N CYS A 171 8.07 -2.59 -0.94
CA CYS A 171 6.84 -3.19 -0.45
C CYS A 171 6.95 -4.72 -0.42
N LEU A 172 7.51 -5.32 -1.47
CA LEU A 172 7.71 -6.76 -1.55
C LEU A 172 8.66 -7.25 -0.45
N THR A 173 9.79 -6.57 -0.27
CA THR A 173 10.77 -6.88 0.76
C THR A 173 10.16 -6.81 2.16
N LEU A 174 9.41 -5.74 2.47
CA LEU A 174 8.75 -5.58 3.77
C LEU A 174 7.66 -6.62 3.99
N THR A 175 6.94 -7.01 2.92
CA THR A 175 5.92 -8.06 2.98
C THR A 175 6.55 -9.40 3.34
N ILE A 176 7.67 -9.76 2.70
CA ILE A 176 8.38 -11.01 2.99
C ILE A 176 9.04 -10.95 4.37
N LYS A 177 9.56 -9.79 4.79
CA LYS A 177 10.19 -9.58 6.10
C LYS A 177 9.21 -9.76 7.25
N TRP A 178 8.08 -9.07 7.19
CA TRP A 178 7.16 -8.99 8.33
C TRP A 178 6.02 -9.99 8.26
N GLY A 179 5.62 -10.40 7.07
CA GLY A 179 4.49 -11.31 6.86
C GLY A 179 4.54 -12.55 7.76
N PRO A 180 5.65 -13.33 7.80
CA PRO A 180 5.69 -14.59 8.55
C PRO A 180 5.38 -14.45 10.04
N SER A 181 5.88 -13.38 10.68
CA SER A 181 5.62 -13.08 12.08
C SER A 181 4.21 -12.51 12.34
N ASN A 182 3.46 -12.19 11.28
CA ASN A 182 2.15 -11.54 11.33
C ASN A 182 1.06 -12.33 10.58
N GLY A 183 1.24 -13.65 10.39
CA GLY A 183 0.21 -14.53 9.84
C GLY A 183 0.31 -14.87 8.35
N PHE A 184 1.35 -14.42 7.64
CA PHE A 184 1.65 -14.90 6.28
C PHE A 184 2.21 -16.33 6.34
N PRO A 185 1.63 -17.32 5.65
CA PRO A 185 2.04 -18.71 5.83
C PRO A 185 3.43 -18.98 5.26
N PHE A 186 4.30 -19.55 6.09
CA PHE A 186 5.61 -20.06 5.65
C PHE A 186 5.51 -21.06 4.50
N LYS A 187 4.42 -21.84 4.41
CA LYS A 187 4.22 -22.79 3.30
C LYS A 187 4.21 -22.09 1.94
N VAL A 188 3.45 -20.98 1.82
CA VAL A 188 3.37 -20.19 0.58
C VAL A 188 4.75 -19.65 0.22
N LEU A 189 5.47 -19.16 1.22
CA LEU A 189 6.80 -18.62 1.06
C LEU A 189 7.86 -19.67 0.64
N ARG A 190 7.76 -20.90 1.14
CA ARG A 190 8.63 -22.02 0.72
C ARG A 190 8.42 -22.39 -0.74
N GLU A 191 7.17 -22.43 -1.20
CA GLU A 191 6.83 -22.67 -2.61
C GLU A 191 7.37 -21.56 -3.53
N GLU A 192 7.78 -20.43 -2.96
CA GLU A 192 8.26 -19.23 -3.63
C GLU A 192 9.78 -19.05 -3.52
N PHE A 193 10.50 -20.07 -3.04
CA PHE A 193 11.95 -19.99 -2.76
C PHE A 193 12.79 -19.56 -3.97
N ASP A 194 12.52 -20.11 -5.16
CA ASP A 194 13.26 -19.78 -6.38
C ASP A 194 13.08 -18.31 -6.76
N PHE A 195 11.84 -17.81 -6.68
CA PHE A 195 11.54 -16.41 -6.94
C PHE A 195 12.24 -15.50 -5.94
N ILE A 196 12.20 -15.83 -4.64
CA ILE A 196 12.87 -15.02 -3.61
C ILE A 196 14.38 -15.03 -3.84
N THR A 197 14.96 -16.17 -4.20
CA THR A 197 16.39 -16.27 -4.52
C THR A 197 16.76 -15.40 -5.71
N GLU A 198 15.99 -15.47 -6.80
CA GLU A 198 16.16 -14.63 -7.99
C GLU A 198 16.02 -13.14 -7.65
N PHE A 199 15.00 -12.79 -6.87
CA PHE A 199 14.78 -11.43 -6.37
C PHE A 199 16.02 -10.94 -5.60
N CYS A 200 16.50 -11.71 -4.62
CA CYS A 200 17.69 -11.38 -3.83
C CYS A 200 18.96 -11.24 -4.68
N GLN A 201 19.13 -12.06 -5.72
CA GLN A 201 20.29 -11.99 -6.63
C GLN A 201 20.27 -10.72 -7.49
N ARG A 202 19.10 -10.31 -7.98
CA ARG A 202 18.91 -9.06 -8.75
C ARG A 202 19.12 -7.82 -7.91
N CYS A 203 18.85 -7.92 -6.61
CA CYS A 203 18.98 -6.83 -5.64
C CYS A 203 20.43 -6.34 -5.40
N ASN A 204 21.42 -6.96 -6.02
CA ASN A 204 22.84 -6.77 -5.71
C ASN A 204 23.43 -5.44 -6.24
N THR A 205 23.02 -4.95 -7.41
CA THR A 205 23.78 -3.91 -8.11
C THR A 205 23.36 -2.46 -7.85
N ASN A 206 22.12 -2.15 -7.44
CA ASN A 206 21.65 -0.74 -7.35
C ASN A 206 20.66 -0.41 -6.21
N LEU A 207 20.37 -1.31 -5.26
CA LEU A 207 19.39 -1.03 -4.20
C LEU A 207 19.98 -0.29 -3.00
N GLN A 208 19.12 0.51 -2.35
CA GLN A 208 19.45 1.19 -1.10
C GLN A 208 19.79 0.16 0.00
N ARG A 209 20.81 0.47 0.81
CA ARG A 209 21.33 -0.37 1.91
C ARG A 209 20.22 -0.94 2.82
N ARG A 210 19.17 -0.18 3.09
CA ARG A 210 18.04 -0.61 3.93
C ARG A 210 17.29 -1.83 3.36
N ILE A 211 17.16 -1.90 2.04
CA ILE A 211 16.48 -2.99 1.32
C ILE A 211 17.34 -4.24 1.39
N LYS A 212 18.65 -4.05 1.18
CA LYS A 212 19.68 -5.08 1.30
C LYS A 212 19.65 -5.76 2.69
N GLU A 213 19.62 -4.98 3.77
CA GLU A 213 19.54 -5.48 5.15
C GLU A 213 18.24 -6.26 5.44
N ASN A 214 17.11 -5.79 4.91
CA ASN A 214 15.83 -6.48 5.05
C ASN A 214 15.81 -7.83 4.31
N ILE A 215 16.41 -7.89 3.12
CA ILE A 215 16.54 -9.13 2.33
C ILE A 215 17.41 -10.16 3.06
N VAL A 216 18.53 -9.73 3.64
CA VAL A 216 19.38 -10.62 4.46
C VAL A 216 18.60 -11.14 5.66
N THR A 217 17.83 -10.28 6.34
CA THR A 217 16.96 -10.69 7.46
C THR A 217 15.94 -11.74 7.01
N VAL A 218 15.27 -11.50 5.87
CA VAL A 218 14.33 -12.46 5.26
C VAL A 218 15.00 -13.81 5.04
N ALA A 219 16.13 -13.85 4.36
CA ALA A 219 16.79 -15.09 4.04
C ALA A 219 17.30 -15.81 5.32
N VAL A 220 17.78 -15.09 6.33
CA VAL A 220 18.15 -15.69 7.62
C VAL A 220 16.94 -16.31 8.33
N GLU A 221 15.80 -15.62 8.38
CA GLU A 221 14.58 -16.16 9.00
C GLU A 221 13.99 -17.35 8.23
N PHE A 222 14.05 -17.31 6.89
CA PHE A 222 13.69 -18.45 6.05
C PHE A 222 14.57 -19.66 6.30
N THR A 223 15.87 -19.46 6.40
CA THR A 223 16.82 -20.56 6.58
C THR A 223 16.67 -21.19 7.96
N LYS A 224 16.39 -20.42 9.01
CA LYS A 224 15.98 -20.96 10.32
C LYS A 224 14.70 -21.80 10.25
N ALA A 225 13.70 -21.33 9.50
CA ALA A 225 12.43 -22.05 9.33
C ALA A 225 12.51 -23.30 8.43
N VAL A 226 13.53 -23.39 7.57
CA VAL A 226 13.77 -24.53 6.65
C VAL A 226 14.81 -25.51 7.20
N CYS A 227 15.75 -25.09 8.08
CA CYS A 227 16.72 -25.99 8.73
C CYS A 227 16.10 -27.12 9.57
N ILE A 228 14.80 -27.07 9.85
CA ILE A 228 14.05 -28.18 10.47
C ILE A 228 13.83 -29.35 9.47
N TYR A 229 13.90 -29.11 8.15
CA TYR A 229 13.66 -30.09 7.10
C TYR A 229 14.69 -29.98 5.94
N ARG A 230 15.75 -30.80 6.01
CA ARG A 230 16.58 -31.37 4.91
C ARG A 230 16.89 -30.59 3.60
N GLU A 231 16.83 -29.26 3.54
CA GLU A 231 17.23 -28.47 2.36
C GLU A 231 18.41 -27.50 2.62
N LEU A 232 19.41 -27.95 3.38
CA LEU A 232 20.60 -27.17 3.76
C LEU A 232 21.42 -26.63 2.57
N THR A 233 21.43 -27.33 1.42
CA THR A 233 22.31 -26.98 0.29
C THR A 233 21.87 -25.69 -0.42
N ASN A 234 20.57 -25.43 -0.53
CA ASN A 234 20.03 -24.21 -1.14
C ASN A 234 20.12 -23.01 -0.20
N ILE A 235 19.92 -23.25 1.11
CA ILE A 235 20.14 -22.30 2.19
C ILE A 235 21.58 -21.78 2.17
N ILE A 236 22.57 -22.69 2.12
CA ILE A 236 23.99 -22.33 2.09
C ILE A 236 24.32 -21.54 0.83
N LYS A 237 23.73 -21.86 -0.33
CA LYS A 237 23.91 -21.07 -1.56
C LYS A 237 23.37 -19.66 -1.42
N VAL A 238 22.17 -19.47 -0.86
CA VAL A 238 21.58 -18.14 -0.64
C VAL A 238 22.40 -17.34 0.37
N VAL A 239 22.78 -17.93 1.51
CA VAL A 239 23.62 -17.27 2.53
C VAL A 239 25.02 -16.93 1.99
N SER A 240 25.63 -17.84 1.21
CA SER A 240 26.95 -17.64 0.58
C SER A 240 26.90 -16.57 -0.53
N LEU A 241 25.85 -16.57 -1.36
CA LEU A 241 25.59 -15.51 -2.34
C LEU A 241 25.38 -14.16 -1.65
N MET A 242 24.64 -14.13 -0.54
CA MET A 242 24.43 -12.90 0.21
C MET A 242 25.73 -12.41 0.87
N HIS A 243 26.55 -13.30 1.43
CA HIS A 243 27.83 -12.90 2.03
C HIS A 243 28.80 -12.32 0.98
N LYS A 244 28.77 -12.80 -0.26
CA LYS A 244 29.58 -12.28 -1.37
C LYS A 244 29.11 -10.95 -1.96
N ASN A 245 27.84 -10.60 -1.75
CA ASN A 245 27.15 -9.52 -2.46
C ASN A 245 26.80 -8.32 -1.56
N PHE A 246 26.87 -8.51 -0.23
CA PHE A 246 26.40 -7.53 0.75
C PHE A 246 27.44 -7.13 1.79
N LEU A 247 28.62 -7.76 1.80
CA LEU A 247 29.86 -7.32 2.48
C LEU A 247 30.85 -6.83 1.44
#